data_AF-A0A938V6P2-F1
#
_entry.id   AF-A0A938V6P2-F1
#
_cell.length_a   1.000
_cell.length_b   1.000
_cell.length_c   1.000
_cell.angle_alpha   90.00
_cell.angle_beta   90.00
_cell.angle_gamma   90.00
#
_symmetry.space_group_name_H-M   'P 1'
#
loop_
_entity.id
_entity.type
_entity.pdbx_description
1 polymer ?
#
loop_
_entity_poly.entity_id
_entity_poly.type
_entity_poly.pdbx_seq_one_letter_code
_entity_poly.pdbx_strand_id
1 'polypeptide(L)'
;MPQSKFWLSLSLMIAFSSIWLSALSLPYGSVPDPVDEPQFTEFIRIDPKDGIPHRLSNRVWLSYDDDNLYMRWEAEIDSTFEQGSYRARDQWMEADFIRIKVITSAASQYGYMYYAFPMGSLLDSTRNPLLSTDSSWDSHYSYTSEIKGDKWIVIMQIPFRDLRFRQKPPYEWKVILTRYETKTRHFYRYPNVTIDMKQDFFYQAADITLTHKISSTRAYTLIPYFVRKYDLMARESSFDPDHIGLDLAYNPSNAIKLKVTFNPDFSDVPLDSERNTFNQKMPPYYDENRYFFTEDINVFTGLGNTFYSRSIMQPRFALKLTGNADWISYGWLSAFDKESREGDIIYNYDDPFISWRSSHAPGPSTWSSSPISGTVRDTLT
;
A
#
# COMPACT_ATOMS: atom_id res chain seq x y z
N MET A 1 44.65 -32.78 -24.23
CA MET A 1 44.44 -31.61 -25.13
C MET A 1 43.14 -31.83 -25.89
N PRO A 2 42.31 -30.79 -26.07
CA PRO A 2 40.90 -30.88 -25.71
C PRO A 2 39.95 -30.59 -26.88
N GLN A 3 38.74 -31.17 -26.85
CA GLN A 3 37.58 -30.53 -27.46
C GLN A 3 36.49 -30.37 -26.39
N SER A 4 36.28 -29.11 -26.06
CA SER A 4 35.23 -28.57 -25.21
C SER A 4 33.85 -28.91 -25.76
N LYS A 5 32.93 -29.30 -24.87
CA LYS A 5 31.49 -29.12 -25.12
C LYS A 5 30.89 -28.42 -23.91
N PHE A 6 30.69 -27.12 -24.12
CA PHE A 6 29.86 -26.21 -23.35
C PHE A 6 28.48 -26.83 -23.13
N TRP A 7 27.98 -26.81 -21.89
CA TRP A 7 26.56 -27.00 -21.60
C TRP A 7 25.94 -25.64 -21.34
N LEU A 8 25.11 -25.19 -22.28
CA LEU A 8 24.23 -24.05 -22.11
C LEU A 8 23.17 -24.41 -21.06
N SER A 9 23.03 -23.60 -20.02
CA SER A 9 21.82 -23.53 -19.21
C SER A 9 20.69 -22.96 -20.07
N LEU A 10 19.75 -23.80 -20.49
CA LEU A 10 18.57 -23.35 -21.21
C LEU A 10 17.49 -22.96 -20.19
N SER A 11 17.51 -21.72 -19.74
CA SER A 11 16.36 -21.10 -19.07
C SER A 11 15.26 -20.90 -20.10
N LEU A 12 14.22 -21.72 -20.05
CA LEU A 12 13.09 -21.63 -20.98
C LEU A 12 12.18 -20.47 -20.53
N MET A 13 12.55 -19.22 -20.88
CA MET A 13 11.60 -18.11 -20.90
C MET A 13 10.64 -18.34 -22.07
N ILE A 14 9.41 -18.74 -21.78
CA ILE A 14 8.35 -18.74 -22.77
C ILE A 14 7.96 -17.27 -23.02
N ALA A 15 8.53 -16.71 -24.09
CA ALA A 15 8.13 -15.44 -24.65
C ALA A 15 6.77 -15.59 -25.34
N PHE A 16 5.70 -15.11 -24.70
CA PHE A 16 4.51 -14.69 -25.44
C PHE A 16 4.74 -13.27 -25.96
N SER A 17 5.41 -13.19 -27.12
CA SER A 17 5.48 -11.96 -27.89
C SER A 17 4.21 -11.83 -28.74
N SER A 18 3.27 -11.02 -28.27
CA SER A 18 2.46 -10.19 -29.15
C SER A 18 2.62 -8.75 -28.68
N ILE A 19 3.56 -8.11 -29.35
CA ILE A 19 3.95 -6.71 -29.34
C ILE A 19 2.71 -5.81 -29.27
N TRP A 20 2.59 -5.07 -28.16
CA TRP A 20 2.42 -3.62 -28.27
C TRP A 20 3.68 -3.01 -27.67
N LEU A 21 4.74 -2.92 -28.49
CA LEU A 21 5.69 -1.81 -28.36
C LEU A 21 4.90 -0.56 -28.79
N SER A 22 4.01 -0.09 -27.93
CA SER A 22 3.93 1.35 -27.76
C SER A 22 5.33 1.72 -27.29
N ALA A 23 5.98 2.63 -28.00
CA ALA A 23 7.16 3.28 -27.48
C ALA A 23 6.93 3.57 -25.99
N LEU A 24 7.95 3.40 -25.16
CA LEU A 24 7.98 4.05 -23.85
C LEU A 24 8.08 5.58 -24.11
N SER A 25 7.09 6.15 -24.80
CA SER A 25 6.65 7.49 -24.49
C SER A 25 6.18 7.35 -23.05
N LEU A 26 6.95 7.90 -22.12
CA LEU A 26 6.34 8.49 -20.94
C LEU A 26 5.07 9.17 -21.46
N PRO A 27 3.87 8.83 -20.97
CA PRO A 27 2.75 9.71 -21.19
C PRO A 27 3.14 10.99 -20.47
N TYR A 28 3.84 11.88 -21.18
CA TYR A 28 3.86 13.28 -20.88
C TYR A 28 2.44 13.73 -21.23
N GLY A 29 1.48 13.30 -20.39
CA GLY A 29 0.30 14.10 -20.17
C GLY A 29 0.88 15.43 -19.78
N SER A 30 0.78 16.40 -20.69
CA SER A 30 0.93 17.80 -20.34
C SER A 30 0.15 17.97 -19.04
N VAL A 31 0.86 18.22 -17.94
CA VAL A 31 0.22 18.58 -16.67
C VAL A 31 -0.85 19.60 -17.06
N PRO A 32 -2.14 19.33 -16.79
CA PRO A 32 -3.19 20.26 -17.15
C PRO A 32 -2.74 21.64 -16.69
N ASP A 33 -2.81 22.64 -17.58
CA ASP A 33 -2.30 23.97 -17.32
C ASP A 33 -2.73 24.39 -15.90
N PRO A 34 -1.81 24.82 -15.03
CA PRO A 34 -2.11 25.05 -13.63
C PRO A 34 -3.28 26.02 -13.54
N VAL A 35 -4.15 25.78 -12.56
CA VAL A 35 -5.12 26.78 -12.10
C VAL A 35 -4.37 28.13 -11.96
N ASP A 36 -4.96 29.22 -12.45
CA ASP A 36 -4.25 30.50 -12.65
C ASP A 36 -3.47 30.97 -11.39
N GLU A 37 -3.92 30.59 -10.19
CA GLU A 37 -3.30 30.94 -8.91
C GLU A 37 -3.02 29.72 -8.00
N PRO A 38 -1.96 29.77 -7.17
CA PRO A 38 -1.67 28.70 -6.21
C PRO A 38 -2.74 28.64 -5.13
N GLN A 39 -3.22 27.43 -4.82
CA GLN A 39 -4.28 27.20 -3.83
C GLN A 39 -3.77 27.18 -2.40
N PHE A 40 -2.48 26.82 -2.20
CA PHE A 40 -1.91 26.65 -0.87
C PHE A 40 -0.54 27.32 -0.76
N THR A 41 -0.45 28.27 0.18
CA THR A 41 0.75 29.10 0.37
C THR A 41 1.18 29.26 1.83
N GLU A 42 0.27 29.10 2.78
CA GLU A 42 0.49 29.44 4.20
C GLU A 42 0.98 28.25 5.05
N PHE A 43 2.23 27.84 4.85
CA PHE A 43 2.82 26.73 5.61
C PHE A 43 3.27 27.17 7.00
N ILE A 44 2.87 26.41 8.03
CA ILE A 44 3.16 26.72 9.44
C ILE A 44 3.98 25.59 10.08
N ARG A 45 4.94 25.94 10.94
CA ARG A 45 5.75 24.97 11.68
C ARG A 45 4.90 24.24 12.72
N ILE A 46 4.97 22.91 12.67
CA ILE A 46 4.21 21.99 13.51
C ILE A 46 5.08 21.10 14.39
N ASP A 47 6.40 21.20 14.24
CA ASP A 47 7.37 20.54 15.10
C ASP A 47 8.66 21.37 15.13
N PRO A 48 8.93 22.10 16.23
CA PRO A 48 8.05 22.30 17.39
C PRO A 48 6.75 23.05 17.02
N LYS A 49 5.69 22.90 17.81
CA LYS A 49 4.35 23.51 17.57
C LYS A 49 4.27 24.97 18.02
N ASP A 50 5.14 25.81 17.48
CA ASP A 50 5.19 27.24 17.82
C ASP A 50 4.39 28.13 16.87
N GLY A 51 3.80 27.56 15.82
CA GLY A 51 2.92 28.30 14.91
C GLY A 51 3.67 29.28 14.01
N ILE A 52 5.00 29.18 13.93
CA ILE A 52 5.82 30.08 13.11
C ILE A 52 5.60 29.77 11.62
N PRO A 53 5.23 30.75 10.79
CA PRO A 53 5.14 30.57 9.34
C PRO A 53 6.49 30.17 8.72
N HIS A 54 6.45 29.40 7.63
CA HIS A 54 7.63 29.09 6.85
C HIS A 54 8.27 30.37 6.32
N ARG A 55 9.59 30.52 6.46
CA ARG A 55 10.29 31.76 6.07
C ARG A 55 10.42 31.93 4.55
N LEU A 56 10.56 30.82 3.82
CA LEU A 56 10.65 30.77 2.35
C LEU A 56 9.29 30.49 1.74
N SER A 57 9.04 31.02 0.54
CA SER A 57 7.79 30.82 -0.18
C SER A 57 7.54 29.35 -0.53
N ASN A 58 6.29 28.93 -0.38
CA ASN A 58 5.80 27.65 -0.86
C ASN A 58 4.53 27.91 -1.64
N ARG A 59 4.43 27.39 -2.86
CA ARG A 59 3.25 27.58 -3.73
C ARG A 59 2.84 26.23 -4.28
N VAL A 60 1.61 25.84 -4.00
CA VAL A 60 1.07 24.54 -4.43
C VAL A 60 -0.20 24.72 -5.24
N TRP A 61 -0.25 24.01 -6.36
CA TRP A 61 -1.40 23.89 -7.24
C TRP A 61 -1.82 22.44 -7.32
N LEU A 62 -3.12 22.20 -7.29
CA LEU A 62 -3.73 20.92 -7.62
C LEU A 62 -4.57 21.07 -8.88
N SER A 63 -4.44 20.10 -9.76
CA SER A 63 -5.31 19.90 -10.93
C SER A 63 -5.60 18.42 -11.07
N TYR A 64 -6.56 18.04 -11.90
CA TYR A 64 -6.89 16.64 -12.13
C TYR A 64 -7.51 16.46 -13.51
N ASP A 65 -7.33 15.26 -14.06
CA ASP A 65 -8.06 14.77 -15.22
C ASP A 65 -8.96 13.59 -14.81
N ASP A 66 -9.41 12.78 -15.77
CA ASP A 66 -10.27 11.64 -15.48
C ASP A 66 -9.53 10.51 -14.75
N ASP A 67 -8.19 10.45 -14.81
CA ASP A 67 -7.38 9.31 -14.38
C ASP A 67 -6.44 9.62 -13.22
N ASN A 68 -6.03 10.89 -13.04
CA ASN A 68 -5.00 11.30 -12.11
C ASN A 68 -5.31 12.63 -11.40
N LEU A 69 -4.84 12.72 -10.15
CA LEU A 69 -4.63 13.97 -9.44
C LEU A 69 -3.18 14.43 -9.68
N TYR A 70 -3.00 15.70 -10.04
CA TYR A 70 -1.71 16.33 -10.21
C TYR A 70 -1.44 17.35 -9.11
N MET A 71 -0.17 17.43 -8.68
CA MET A 71 0.30 18.46 -7.78
C MET A 71 1.55 19.11 -8.36
N ARG A 72 1.53 20.43 -8.53
CA ARG A 72 2.75 21.23 -8.73
C ARG A 72 3.08 21.92 -7.42
N TRP A 73 4.30 21.75 -6.94
CA TRP A 73 4.81 22.45 -5.76
C TRP A 73 6.09 23.19 -6.14
N GLU A 74 6.05 24.52 -6.05
CA GLU A 74 7.25 25.37 -6.10
C GLU A 74 7.65 25.76 -4.68
N ALA A 75 8.76 25.22 -4.22
CA ALA A 75 9.33 25.48 -2.91
C ALA A 75 10.58 26.36 -3.10
N GLU A 76 10.57 27.56 -2.54
CA GLU A 76 11.79 28.38 -2.46
C GLU A 76 12.78 27.72 -1.50
N ILE A 77 14.06 27.70 -1.88
CA ILE A 77 15.17 27.03 -1.22
C ILE A 77 16.36 27.97 -1.08
N ASP A 78 17.29 27.65 -0.17
CA ASP A 78 18.53 28.39 -0.01
C ASP A 78 19.69 27.47 0.40
N SER A 79 20.77 28.05 0.91
CA SER A 79 21.97 27.32 1.38
C SER A 79 21.72 26.26 2.48
N THR A 80 20.51 26.20 3.06
CA THR A 80 20.13 25.19 4.05
C THR A 80 19.44 23.96 3.46
N PHE A 81 19.12 23.99 2.16
CA PHE A 81 18.44 22.91 1.46
C PHE A 81 19.32 21.69 1.28
N GLU A 82 18.85 20.54 1.75
CA GLU A 82 19.59 19.27 1.71
C GLU A 82 18.98 18.32 0.67
N GLN A 83 19.70 18.08 -0.43
CA GLN A 83 19.22 17.22 -1.52
C GLN A 83 19.26 15.71 -1.18
N GLY A 84 20.19 15.31 -0.31
CA GLY A 84 20.48 13.91 -0.01
C GLY A 84 21.10 13.15 -1.19
N SER A 85 20.88 11.84 -1.23
CA SER A 85 21.42 10.93 -2.26
C SER A 85 20.36 9.93 -2.68
N TYR A 86 20.25 9.62 -3.97
CA TYR A 86 19.29 8.64 -4.46
C TYR A 86 19.29 7.33 -3.64
N ARG A 87 18.09 6.79 -3.43
CA ARG A 87 17.83 5.50 -2.79
C ARG A 87 16.79 4.74 -3.61
N ALA A 88 16.82 3.42 -3.50
CA ALA A 88 15.76 2.60 -4.07
C ALA A 88 14.41 2.94 -3.43
N ARG A 89 13.32 2.62 -4.14
CA ARG A 89 11.95 2.79 -3.63
C ARG A 89 11.81 2.16 -2.24
N ASP A 90 11.02 2.81 -1.38
CA ASP A 90 10.69 2.42 0.00
C ASP A 90 11.86 2.39 0.99
N GLN A 91 13.02 2.93 0.59
CA GLN A 91 14.13 3.19 1.50
C GLN A 91 14.10 4.63 1.98
N TRP A 92 14.09 4.80 3.31
CA TRP A 92 14.18 6.12 3.92
C TRP A 92 15.50 6.83 3.57
N MET A 93 15.43 8.14 3.44
CA MET A 93 16.56 9.00 3.14
C MET A 93 16.59 10.21 4.08
N GLU A 94 17.80 10.61 4.49
CA GLU A 94 18.04 11.92 5.11
C GLU A 94 18.18 12.98 4.00
N ALA A 95 17.06 13.62 3.65
CA ALA A 95 16.98 14.73 2.71
C ALA A 95 15.74 15.56 2.99
N ASP A 96 15.74 16.81 2.53
CA ASP A 96 14.52 17.61 2.50
C ASP A 96 13.47 16.89 1.67
N PHE A 97 12.22 16.95 2.10
CA PHE A 97 11.13 16.35 1.35
C PHE A 97 9.89 17.21 1.39
N ILE A 98 9.08 17.06 0.37
CA ILE A 98 7.69 17.50 0.40
C ILE A 98 6.79 16.27 0.34
N ARG A 99 5.58 16.42 0.88
CA ARG A 99 4.62 15.33 0.93
C ARG A 99 3.22 15.87 0.80
N ILE A 100 2.43 15.24 -0.06
CA ILE A 100 0.98 15.37 -0.06
C ILE A 100 0.36 14.15 0.61
N LYS A 101 -0.59 14.41 1.50
CA LYS A 101 -1.50 13.41 2.02
C LYS A 101 -2.88 13.63 1.45
N VAL A 102 -3.46 12.62 0.83
CA VAL A 102 -4.81 12.65 0.25
C VAL A 102 -5.75 11.86 1.14
N ILE A 103 -6.86 12.48 1.54
CA ILE A 103 -7.92 11.89 2.37
C ILE A 103 -9.19 11.92 1.52
N THR A 104 -9.58 10.76 0.99
CA THR A 104 -10.74 10.64 0.08
C THR A 104 -12.09 10.66 0.82
N SER A 105 -12.07 10.53 2.14
CA SER A 105 -13.22 10.72 3.03
C SER A 105 -12.70 10.96 4.45
N ALA A 106 -13.01 12.12 5.03
CA ALA A 106 -12.66 12.42 6.42
C ALA A 106 -13.26 11.41 7.42
N ALA A 107 -14.47 10.93 7.11
CA ALA A 107 -15.17 9.90 7.89
C ALA A 107 -14.38 8.59 7.96
N SER A 108 -13.70 8.19 6.87
CA SER A 108 -12.88 6.97 6.86
C SER A 108 -11.65 7.04 7.77
N GLN A 109 -11.22 8.26 8.17
CA GLN A 109 -10.01 8.50 8.97
C GLN A 109 -8.79 7.76 8.41
N TYR A 110 -8.69 7.78 7.08
CA TYR A 110 -7.65 7.11 6.32
C TYR A 110 -7.02 8.10 5.33
N GLY A 111 -5.70 8.05 5.17
CA GLY A 111 -5.00 8.94 4.24
C GLY A 111 -3.85 8.25 3.52
N TYR A 112 -3.69 8.57 2.24
CA TYR A 112 -2.60 8.13 1.37
C TYR A 112 -1.51 9.19 1.37
N MET A 113 -0.25 8.80 1.55
CA MET A 113 0.88 9.72 1.68
C MET A 113 1.87 9.47 0.57
N TYR A 114 2.20 10.52 -0.18
CA TYR A 114 3.12 10.49 -1.30
C TYR A 114 4.24 11.48 -1.04
N TYR A 115 5.48 10.99 -1.06
CA TYR A 115 6.66 11.79 -0.77
C TYR A 115 7.37 12.11 -2.07
N ALA A 116 7.94 13.31 -2.15
CA ALA A 116 8.89 13.66 -3.17
C ALA A 116 10.18 14.15 -2.51
N PHE A 117 11.28 13.58 -2.95
CA PHE A 117 12.63 13.94 -2.58
C PHE A 117 13.38 14.56 -3.77
N PRO A 118 14.39 15.42 -3.53
CA PRO A 118 15.11 16.14 -4.57
C PRO A 118 15.75 15.22 -5.62
N MET A 119 16.27 14.06 -5.18
CA MET A 119 16.95 13.08 -6.06
C MET A 119 16.02 12.05 -6.71
N GLY A 120 14.69 12.19 -6.59
CA GLY A 120 13.74 11.32 -7.30
C GLY A 120 13.38 9.99 -6.62
N SER A 121 13.85 9.74 -5.38
CA SER A 121 13.48 8.53 -4.64
C SER A 121 11.97 8.48 -4.34
N LEU A 122 11.34 7.33 -4.50
CA LEU A 122 9.91 7.14 -4.21
C LEU A 122 9.72 6.55 -2.80
N LEU A 123 8.84 7.16 -2.01
CA LEU A 123 8.31 6.62 -0.77
C LEU A 123 6.82 6.92 -0.69
N ASP A 124 6.00 5.91 -0.43
CA ASP A 124 4.59 6.07 -0.11
C ASP A 124 4.22 5.29 1.14
N SER A 125 3.03 5.61 1.64
CA SER A 125 2.49 4.97 2.83
C SER A 125 1.04 5.34 3.01
N THR A 126 0.37 4.64 3.90
CA THR A 126 -0.97 4.99 4.33
C THR A 126 -1.00 5.32 5.81
N ARG A 127 -2.03 6.06 6.24
CA ARG A 127 -2.29 6.36 7.64
C ARG A 127 -3.68 5.91 8.03
N ASN A 128 -3.75 5.14 9.10
CA ASN A 128 -5.00 4.56 9.60
C ASN A 128 -5.66 5.45 10.70
N PRO A 129 -6.87 5.10 11.18
CA PRO A 129 -7.56 5.87 12.22
C PRO A 129 -6.81 5.99 13.55
N LEU A 130 -5.80 5.15 13.79
CA LEU A 130 -4.93 5.19 14.97
C LEU A 130 -3.74 6.12 14.78
N LEU A 131 -3.70 6.83 13.65
CA LEU A 131 -2.60 7.68 13.21
C LEU A 131 -1.28 6.93 12.98
N SER A 132 -1.34 5.59 12.97
CA SER A 132 -0.22 4.73 12.60
C SER A 132 0.02 4.83 11.09
N THR A 133 1.29 4.69 10.71
CA THR A 133 1.72 4.73 9.31
C THR A 133 2.10 3.33 8.87
N ASP A 134 1.61 2.94 7.69
CA ASP A 134 1.96 1.69 7.04
C ASP A 134 2.66 2.00 5.72
N SER A 135 3.96 1.68 5.66
CA SER A 135 4.83 1.87 4.50
C SER A 135 4.96 0.62 3.63
N SER A 136 4.15 -0.42 3.86
CA SER A 136 4.08 -1.59 2.98
C SER A 136 3.11 -1.41 1.81
N TRP A 137 2.35 -0.31 1.80
CA TRP A 137 1.40 0.00 0.74
C TRP A 137 2.10 0.64 -0.44
N ASP A 138 2.05 -0.02 -1.59
CA ASP A 138 2.61 0.45 -2.85
C ASP A 138 1.57 1.10 -3.76
N SER A 139 1.97 2.21 -4.38
CA SER A 139 1.20 2.91 -5.40
C SER A 139 1.99 3.19 -6.67
N HIS A 140 1.27 3.53 -7.73
CA HIS A 140 1.81 3.83 -9.05
C HIS A 140 2.05 5.33 -9.26
N TYR A 141 2.11 6.11 -8.19
CA TYR A 141 2.44 7.53 -8.30
C TYR A 141 3.84 7.74 -8.88
N SER A 142 4.02 8.89 -9.51
CA SER A 142 5.31 9.32 -10.03
C SER A 142 5.47 10.82 -9.87
N TYR A 143 6.70 11.33 -9.93
CA TYR A 143 6.94 12.76 -9.91
C TYR A 143 8.22 13.15 -10.64
N THR A 144 8.29 14.39 -11.11
CA THR A 144 9.55 15.03 -11.55
C THR A 144 10.04 15.97 -10.46
N SER A 145 11.36 16.06 -10.29
CA SER A 145 12.00 16.98 -9.36
C SER A 145 13.07 17.77 -10.10
N GLU A 146 12.92 19.10 -10.10
CA GLU A 146 13.84 20.02 -10.76
C GLU A 146 14.27 21.10 -9.77
N ILE A 147 15.56 21.41 -9.75
CA ILE A 147 16.09 22.56 -9.02
C ILE A 147 16.47 23.64 -10.04
N LYS A 148 15.84 24.81 -9.93
CA LYS A 148 16.02 25.93 -10.85
C LYS A 148 16.23 27.21 -10.08
N GLY A 149 17.48 27.66 -10.02
CA GLY A 149 17.86 28.84 -9.23
C GLY A 149 17.65 28.61 -7.75
N ASP A 150 16.81 29.45 -7.14
CA ASP A 150 16.40 29.42 -5.73
C ASP A 150 15.11 28.62 -5.49
N LYS A 151 14.67 27.82 -6.47
CA LYS A 151 13.45 27.01 -6.38
C LYS A 151 13.72 25.53 -6.57
N TRP A 152 13.05 24.73 -5.76
CA TRP A 152 12.80 23.32 -5.99
C TRP A 152 11.37 23.13 -6.46
N ILE A 153 11.21 22.55 -7.65
CA ILE A 153 9.94 22.37 -8.34
C ILE A 153 9.66 20.87 -8.42
N VAL A 154 8.51 20.47 -7.89
CA VAL A 154 8.00 19.11 -7.98
C VAL A 154 6.69 19.09 -8.72
N ILE A 155 6.56 18.17 -9.67
CA ILE A 155 5.30 17.86 -10.35
C ILE A 155 5.01 16.40 -10.07
N MET A 156 3.94 16.12 -9.33
CA MET A 156 3.54 14.78 -8.92
C MET A 156 2.24 14.38 -9.62
N GLN A 157 2.18 13.12 -10.06
CA GLN A 157 1.01 12.48 -10.64
C GLN A 157 0.58 11.31 -9.73
N ILE A 158 -0.67 11.36 -9.27
CA ILE A 158 -1.28 10.38 -8.37
C ILE A 158 -2.45 9.71 -9.10
N PRO A 159 -2.31 8.43 -9.51
CA PRO A 159 -3.38 7.72 -10.20
C PRO A 159 -4.59 7.47 -9.29
N PHE A 160 -5.79 7.84 -9.74
CA PHE A 160 -7.03 7.56 -8.99
C PHE A 160 -7.29 6.07 -8.79
N ARG A 161 -6.77 5.22 -9.69
CA ARG A 161 -6.88 3.76 -9.56
C ARG A 161 -6.27 3.19 -8.27
N ASP A 162 -5.30 3.90 -7.68
CA ASP A 162 -4.65 3.46 -6.44
C ASP A 162 -5.46 3.88 -5.20
N LEU A 163 -6.33 4.88 -5.35
CA LEU A 163 -7.13 5.45 -4.28
C LEU A 163 -8.45 4.70 -4.11
N ARG A 164 -8.86 4.51 -2.85
CA ARG A 164 -10.21 4.04 -2.51
C ARG A 164 -11.12 5.22 -2.26
N PHE A 165 -12.16 5.34 -3.07
CA PHE A 165 -13.18 6.38 -2.94
C PHE A 165 -14.46 5.97 -3.65
N ARG A 166 -15.54 6.71 -3.38
CA ARG A 166 -16.83 6.47 -4.02
C ARG A 166 -16.99 7.30 -5.26
N GLN A 167 -17.45 6.65 -6.33
CA GLN A 167 -17.63 7.20 -7.67
C GLN A 167 -18.91 8.05 -7.75
N LYS A 168 -18.98 9.13 -6.94
CA LYS A 168 -20.11 10.04 -6.88
C LYS A 168 -19.61 11.50 -6.75
N PRO A 169 -19.52 12.25 -7.86
CA PRO A 169 -19.19 13.67 -7.80
C PRO A 169 -20.33 14.49 -7.15
N PRO A 170 -20.02 15.65 -6.54
CA PRO A 170 -18.68 16.16 -6.30
C PRO A 170 -17.93 15.29 -5.26
N TYR A 171 -16.64 15.09 -5.48
CA TYR A 171 -15.76 14.38 -4.57
C TYR A 171 -15.21 15.39 -3.55
N GLU A 172 -15.77 15.38 -2.35
CA GLU A 172 -15.34 16.23 -1.23
C GLU A 172 -14.19 15.54 -0.49
N TRP A 173 -12.97 15.82 -0.91
CA TRP A 173 -11.75 15.24 -0.36
C TRP A 173 -11.00 16.27 0.47
N LYS A 174 -9.97 15.80 1.17
CA LYS A 174 -9.10 16.66 1.93
C LYS A 174 -7.63 16.37 1.66
N VAL A 175 -6.79 17.38 1.82
CA VAL A 175 -5.35 17.26 1.68
C VAL A 175 -4.60 17.83 2.88
N ILE A 176 -3.42 17.26 3.14
CA ILE A 176 -2.43 17.83 4.04
C ILE A 176 -1.10 17.87 3.31
N LEU A 177 -0.55 19.07 3.16
CA LEU A 177 0.72 19.33 2.50
C LEU A 177 1.78 19.51 3.58
N THR A 178 2.91 18.82 3.48
CA THR A 178 4.00 18.92 4.46
C THR A 178 5.33 19.13 3.74
N ARG A 179 6.11 20.12 4.19
CA ARG A 179 7.52 20.29 3.85
C ARG A 179 8.36 19.96 5.07
N TYR A 180 9.43 19.21 4.86
CA TYR A 180 10.41 18.87 5.88
C TYR A 180 11.78 19.42 5.48
N GLU A 181 12.42 20.11 6.41
CA GLU A 181 13.78 20.63 6.28
C GLU A 181 14.70 19.83 7.21
N THR A 182 15.64 19.09 6.62
CA THR A 182 16.52 18.15 7.32
C THR A 182 17.49 18.87 8.24
N LYS A 183 18.08 19.97 7.76
CA LYS A 183 19.11 20.72 8.49
C LYS A 183 18.62 21.26 9.82
N THR A 184 17.36 21.72 9.88
CA THR A 184 16.73 22.21 11.10
C THR A 184 15.82 21.18 11.77
N ARG A 185 15.54 20.06 11.10
CA ARG A 185 14.57 19.03 11.49
C ARG A 185 13.16 19.58 11.74
N HIS A 186 12.74 20.56 10.95
CA HIS A 186 11.43 21.19 11.12
C HIS A 186 10.43 20.65 10.11
N PHE A 187 9.20 20.43 10.60
CA PHE A 187 8.05 20.14 9.76
C PHE A 187 7.19 21.38 9.62
N TYR A 188 6.88 21.75 8.39
CA TYR A 188 5.92 22.79 8.07
C TYR A 188 4.75 22.20 7.32
N ARG A 189 3.53 22.67 7.59
CA ARG A 189 2.31 22.05 7.09
C ARG A 189 1.25 23.07 6.71
N TYR A 190 0.49 22.72 5.68
CA TYR A 190 -0.80 23.32 5.37
C TYR A 190 -1.89 22.22 5.36
N PRO A 191 -3.02 22.38 6.08
CA PRO A 191 -3.26 23.40 7.11
C PRO A 191 -2.50 23.07 8.41
N ASN A 192 -2.63 23.90 9.45
CA ASN A 192 -2.03 23.64 10.77
C ASN A 192 -2.74 22.50 11.51
N VAL A 193 -2.43 21.26 11.14
CA VAL A 193 -2.97 20.05 11.76
C VAL A 193 -1.87 19.16 12.30
N THR A 194 -2.07 18.53 13.45
CA THR A 194 -1.08 17.67 14.11
C THR A 194 -1.70 16.37 14.62
N ILE A 195 -0.89 15.33 14.82
CA ILE A 195 -1.39 14.01 15.24
C ILE A 195 -2.03 14.02 16.64
N ASP A 196 -1.64 14.96 17.49
CA ASP A 196 -2.22 15.11 18.84
C ASP A 196 -3.71 15.46 18.81
N MET A 197 -4.20 15.92 17.65
CA MET A 197 -5.63 16.16 17.38
C MET A 197 -6.41 14.85 17.21
N LYS A 198 -5.74 13.68 17.30
CA LYS A 198 -6.37 12.35 17.18
C LYS A 198 -7.16 12.24 15.88
N GLN A 199 -8.44 11.90 15.97
CA GLN A 199 -9.31 11.73 14.82
C GLN A 199 -9.63 13.05 14.10
N ASP A 200 -9.60 14.19 14.81
CA ASP A 200 -9.81 15.51 14.22
C ASP A 200 -8.71 15.89 13.23
N PHE A 201 -7.56 15.21 13.30
CA PHE A 201 -6.49 15.30 12.30
C PHE A 201 -6.99 15.14 10.86
N PHE A 202 -7.96 14.24 10.63
CA PHE A 202 -8.52 14.00 9.30
C PHE A 202 -9.59 15.01 8.92
N TYR A 203 -10.40 15.45 9.89
CA TYR A 203 -11.50 16.39 9.66
C TYR A 203 -11.01 17.82 9.44
N GLN A 204 -9.90 18.21 10.08
CA GLN A 204 -9.32 19.56 9.97
C GLN A 204 -8.34 19.72 8.80
N ALA A 205 -8.17 18.69 7.97
CA ALA A 205 -7.42 18.79 6.73
C ALA A 205 -8.11 19.74 5.72
N ALA A 206 -7.32 20.32 4.81
CA ALA A 206 -7.82 21.33 3.87
C ALA A 206 -8.73 20.70 2.83
N ASP A 207 -9.88 21.30 2.59
CA ASP A 207 -10.86 20.81 1.62
C ASP A 207 -10.38 21.00 0.17
N ILE A 208 -10.62 19.98 -0.64
CA ILE A 208 -10.53 20.03 -2.10
C ILE A 208 -11.79 19.39 -2.69
N THR A 209 -12.37 20.03 -3.70
CA THR A 209 -13.57 19.53 -4.35
C THR A 209 -13.27 19.19 -5.80
N LEU A 210 -13.39 17.91 -6.15
CA LEU A 210 -13.29 17.46 -7.54
C LEU A 210 -14.73 17.34 -8.09
N THR A 211 -15.05 18.09 -9.12
CA THR A 211 -16.42 18.23 -9.65
C THR A 211 -16.69 17.36 -10.86
N HIS A 212 -15.67 17.07 -11.67
CA HIS A 212 -15.76 16.22 -12.85
C HIS A 212 -15.67 14.74 -12.46
N LYS A 213 -16.29 13.90 -13.29
CA LYS A 213 -16.37 12.47 -13.04
C LYS A 213 -15.00 11.83 -13.27
N ILE A 214 -14.49 11.15 -12.25
CA ILE A 214 -13.27 10.35 -12.35
C ILE A 214 -13.59 9.02 -13.04
N SER A 215 -12.66 8.53 -13.87
CA SER A 215 -12.80 7.24 -14.53
C SER A 215 -12.89 6.13 -13.47
N SER A 216 -13.88 5.24 -13.62
CA SER A 216 -13.99 4.09 -12.73
C SER A 216 -13.08 3.00 -13.28
N THR A 217 -12.03 2.69 -12.54
CA THR A 217 -11.16 1.57 -12.86
C THR A 217 -11.81 0.27 -12.40
N ARG A 218 -12.50 -0.40 -13.34
CA ARG A 218 -12.82 -1.82 -13.19
C ARG A 218 -11.60 -2.61 -13.61
N ALA A 219 -11.00 -3.29 -12.66
CA ALA A 219 -9.82 -4.11 -12.92
C ALA A 219 -10.09 -5.54 -12.47
N TYR A 220 -9.60 -6.49 -13.25
CA TYR A 220 -9.47 -7.86 -12.81
C TYR A 220 -8.07 -8.36 -13.17
N THR A 221 -7.50 -9.15 -12.29
CA THR A 221 -6.23 -9.83 -12.50
C THR A 221 -6.44 -11.31 -12.21
N LEU A 222 -6.01 -12.16 -13.14
CA LEU A 222 -6.09 -13.62 -13.01
C LEU A 222 -4.67 -14.18 -13.16
N ILE A 223 -4.20 -14.89 -12.14
CA ILE A 223 -2.84 -15.44 -12.09
C ILE A 223 -2.94 -16.95 -11.86
N PRO A 224 -2.91 -17.77 -12.92
CA PRO A 224 -2.78 -19.21 -12.77
C PRO A 224 -1.32 -19.61 -12.57
N TYR A 225 -1.07 -20.63 -11.76
CA TYR A 225 0.26 -21.25 -11.64
C TYR A 225 0.13 -22.76 -11.45
N PHE A 226 1.19 -23.47 -11.82
CA PHE A 226 1.33 -24.90 -11.57
C PHE A 226 2.81 -25.23 -11.37
N VAL A 227 3.11 -26.17 -10.47
CA VAL A 227 4.48 -26.66 -10.27
C VAL A 227 4.61 -28.04 -10.90
N ARG A 228 5.72 -28.27 -11.61
CA ARG A 228 6.13 -29.58 -12.11
C ARG A 228 7.56 -29.86 -11.68
N LYS A 229 7.78 -31.01 -11.06
CA LYS A 229 9.11 -31.44 -10.64
C LYS A 229 9.72 -32.32 -11.73
N TYR A 230 10.99 -32.11 -12.03
CA TYR A 230 11.75 -32.94 -12.96
C TYR A 230 13.06 -33.35 -12.31
N ASP A 231 13.25 -34.65 -12.12
CA ASP A 231 14.51 -35.21 -11.64
C ASP A 231 15.46 -35.42 -12.83
N LEU A 232 16.56 -34.67 -12.85
CA LEU A 232 17.55 -34.74 -13.92
C LEU A 232 18.33 -36.06 -13.94
N MET A 233 18.52 -36.70 -12.78
CA MET A 233 19.28 -37.93 -12.64
C MET A 233 18.42 -39.15 -12.99
N ALA A 234 17.19 -39.19 -12.47
CA ALA A 234 16.23 -40.25 -12.78
C ALA A 234 15.58 -40.09 -14.17
N ARG A 235 15.65 -38.88 -14.77
CA ARG A 235 14.91 -38.50 -15.98
C ARG A 235 13.40 -38.71 -15.86
N GLU A 236 12.89 -38.50 -14.65
CA GLU A 236 11.48 -38.66 -14.34
C GLU A 236 10.85 -37.29 -14.08
N SER A 237 9.59 -37.15 -14.48
CA SER A 237 8.79 -35.98 -14.14
C SER A 237 7.67 -36.40 -13.20
N SER A 238 7.50 -35.67 -12.11
CA SER A 238 6.33 -35.80 -11.26
C SER A 238 5.48 -34.54 -11.35
N PHE A 239 4.17 -34.75 -11.42
CA PHE A 239 3.16 -33.71 -11.39
C PHE A 239 2.25 -34.00 -10.20
N ASP A 240 2.14 -33.02 -9.32
CA ASP A 240 1.26 -33.08 -8.18
C ASP A 240 0.10 -32.10 -8.42
N PRO A 241 -1.14 -32.59 -8.58
CA PRO A 241 -2.31 -31.72 -8.72
C PRO A 241 -2.48 -30.73 -7.56
N ASP A 242 -1.95 -31.03 -6.37
CA ASP A 242 -1.96 -30.14 -5.20
C ASP A 242 -1.01 -28.95 -5.33
N HIS A 243 -0.33 -28.80 -6.46
CA HIS A 243 0.47 -27.63 -6.80
C HIS A 243 -0.08 -26.85 -8.01
N ILE A 244 -1.33 -27.07 -8.40
CA ILE A 244 -2.07 -26.16 -9.28
C ILE A 244 -2.78 -25.13 -8.41
N GLY A 245 -2.67 -23.85 -8.77
CA GLY A 245 -3.44 -22.82 -8.10
C GLY A 245 -3.80 -21.65 -8.99
N LEU A 246 -4.63 -20.78 -8.42
CA LEU A 246 -5.27 -19.69 -9.14
C LEU A 246 -5.55 -18.54 -8.19
N ASP A 247 -5.05 -17.35 -8.54
CA ASP A 247 -5.39 -16.12 -7.85
C ASP A 247 -6.24 -15.23 -8.76
N LEU A 248 -7.33 -14.72 -8.20
CA LEU A 248 -8.23 -13.77 -8.84
C LEU A 248 -8.34 -12.52 -7.95
N ALA A 249 -8.01 -11.36 -8.50
CA ALA A 249 -8.36 -10.07 -7.95
C ALA A 249 -9.42 -9.43 -8.84
N TYR A 250 -10.50 -8.93 -8.24
CA TYR A 250 -11.57 -8.22 -8.95
C TYR A 250 -11.99 -6.97 -8.18
N ASN A 251 -11.88 -5.82 -8.83
CA ASN A 251 -12.21 -4.52 -8.29
C ASN A 251 -13.37 -3.93 -9.10
N PRO A 252 -14.64 -4.17 -8.70
CA PRO A 252 -15.80 -3.66 -9.44
C PRO A 252 -15.92 -2.13 -9.39
N SER A 253 -15.26 -1.48 -8.42
CA SER A 253 -15.13 -0.03 -8.29
C SER A 253 -13.92 0.32 -7.40
N ASN A 254 -13.52 1.58 -7.34
CA ASN A 254 -12.48 2.06 -6.41
C ASN A 254 -12.84 1.84 -4.92
N ALA A 255 -14.11 1.65 -4.61
CA ALA A 255 -14.58 1.46 -3.23
C ALA A 255 -14.54 0.00 -2.76
N ILE A 256 -14.38 -0.98 -3.65
CA ILE A 256 -14.56 -2.41 -3.33
C ILE A 256 -13.44 -3.23 -4.00
N LYS A 257 -12.78 -4.08 -3.21
CA LYS A 257 -11.82 -5.06 -3.69
C LYS A 257 -12.20 -6.46 -3.24
N LEU A 258 -12.24 -7.40 -4.19
CA LEU A 258 -12.45 -8.83 -3.97
C LEU A 258 -11.19 -9.57 -4.39
N LYS A 259 -10.64 -10.40 -3.50
CA LYS A 259 -9.60 -11.37 -3.82
C LYS A 259 -10.08 -12.77 -3.50
N VAL A 260 -9.77 -13.70 -4.39
CA VAL A 260 -10.01 -15.12 -4.22
C VAL A 260 -8.73 -15.84 -4.62
N THR A 261 -8.29 -16.77 -3.79
CA THR A 261 -7.15 -17.64 -4.10
C THR A 261 -7.56 -19.08 -3.89
N PHE A 262 -7.14 -19.93 -4.81
CA PHE A 262 -7.17 -21.37 -4.69
C PHE A 262 -5.74 -21.87 -4.71
N ASN A 263 -5.31 -22.46 -3.60
CA ASN A 263 -3.98 -23.06 -3.42
C ASN A 263 -2.78 -22.12 -3.68
N PRO A 264 -2.74 -20.90 -3.08
CA PRO A 264 -1.73 -19.87 -3.29
C PRO A 264 -0.30 -20.41 -3.26
N ASP A 265 0.50 -19.97 -4.22
CA ASP A 265 1.95 -20.14 -4.18
C ASP A 265 2.57 -19.01 -3.34
N PHE A 266 3.31 -19.39 -2.31
CA PHE A 266 4.06 -18.46 -1.46
C PHE A 266 5.57 -18.53 -1.67
N SER A 267 6.04 -19.23 -2.72
CA SER A 267 7.47 -19.38 -3.00
C SER A 267 8.17 -18.05 -3.32
N ASP A 268 7.44 -17.08 -3.88
CA ASP A 268 7.94 -15.75 -4.23
C ASP A 268 7.74 -14.69 -3.12
N VAL A 269 7.38 -15.13 -1.91
CA VAL A 269 7.12 -14.22 -0.78
C VAL A 269 8.43 -13.78 -0.13
N PRO A 270 8.62 -12.48 0.16
CA PRO A 270 9.80 -12.00 0.87
C PRO A 270 10.00 -12.71 2.22
N LEU A 271 11.26 -12.98 2.56
CA LEU A 271 11.63 -13.58 3.84
C LEU A 271 11.21 -12.68 5.02
N ASP A 272 10.96 -13.33 6.14
CA ASP A 272 10.60 -12.65 7.37
C ASP A 272 11.80 -11.87 7.93
N SER A 273 11.51 -10.68 8.46
CA SER A 273 12.51 -9.90 9.19
C SER A 273 13.00 -10.67 10.42
N GLU A 274 14.31 -10.68 10.62
CA GLU A 274 14.91 -11.29 11.81
C GLU A 274 14.39 -10.62 13.08
N ARG A 275 13.87 -11.41 14.03
CA ARG A 275 13.49 -10.94 15.36
C ARG A 275 14.27 -11.67 16.43
N ASN A 276 14.80 -10.91 17.38
CA ASN A 276 15.43 -11.48 18.57
C ASN A 276 14.36 -12.05 19.50
N THR A 277 14.18 -13.37 19.45
CA THR A 277 13.22 -14.12 20.28
C THR A 277 13.82 -14.65 21.58
N PHE A 278 15.06 -14.29 21.91
CA PHE A 278 15.73 -14.79 23.11
C PHE A 278 15.01 -14.33 24.39
N ASN A 279 14.56 -15.29 25.19
CA ASN A 279 13.90 -15.09 26.49
C ASN A 279 12.58 -14.29 26.47
N GLN A 280 11.79 -14.42 25.39
CA GLN A 280 10.45 -13.81 25.33
C GLN A 280 9.40 -14.67 26.07
N LYS A 281 8.55 -14.02 26.87
CA LYS A 281 7.42 -14.66 27.58
C LYS A 281 6.18 -14.86 26.71
N MET A 282 6.14 -14.24 25.53
CA MET A 282 5.02 -14.26 24.60
C MET A 282 5.49 -14.81 23.24
N PRO A 283 4.61 -15.44 22.44
CA PRO A 283 4.94 -15.86 21.09
C PRO A 283 5.40 -14.67 20.22
N PRO A 284 6.39 -14.87 19.33
CA PRO A 284 6.84 -13.82 18.42
C PRO A 284 5.73 -13.44 17.44
N TYR A 285 5.57 -12.14 17.24
CA TYR A 285 4.70 -11.57 16.21
C TYR A 285 5.53 -11.22 14.97
N TYR A 286 5.14 -11.78 13.82
CA TYR A 286 5.76 -11.52 12.53
C TYR A 286 4.84 -10.70 11.63
N ASP A 287 5.41 -9.74 10.91
CA ASP A 287 4.66 -8.94 9.95
C ASP A 287 4.23 -9.80 8.76
N GLU A 288 3.06 -9.57 8.18
CA GLU A 288 2.59 -10.35 7.03
C GLU A 288 3.33 -9.94 5.76
N ASN A 289 3.79 -10.90 4.96
CA ASN A 289 4.54 -10.66 3.71
C ASN A 289 3.84 -11.22 2.47
N ARG A 290 2.83 -12.10 2.64
CA ARG A 290 2.15 -12.75 1.53
C ARG A 290 1.18 -11.79 0.85
N TYR A 291 1.37 -11.54 -0.45
CA TYR A 291 0.64 -10.53 -1.24
C TYR A 291 -0.91 -10.59 -1.13
N PHE A 292 -1.47 -11.79 -0.95
CA PHE A 292 -2.91 -11.94 -0.73
C PHE A 292 -3.38 -11.24 0.57
N PHE A 293 -2.60 -11.37 1.63
CA PHE A 293 -2.96 -10.91 2.98
C PHE A 293 -2.49 -9.49 3.28
N THR A 294 -1.38 -9.02 2.70
CA THR A 294 -0.79 -7.69 2.96
C THR A 294 -1.69 -6.54 2.51
N GLU A 295 -2.21 -6.60 1.28
CA GLU A 295 -3.01 -5.50 0.74
C GLU A 295 -4.28 -5.27 1.58
N ASP A 296 -4.49 -4.06 2.08
CA ASP A 296 -5.65 -3.70 2.91
C ASP A 296 -5.76 -4.47 4.24
N ILE A 297 -4.63 -5.00 4.75
CA ILE A 297 -4.58 -5.62 6.08
C ILE A 297 -5.08 -4.66 7.19
N ASN A 298 -4.88 -3.36 6.99
CA ASN A 298 -5.36 -2.28 7.86
C ASN A 298 -6.89 -2.23 8.04
N VAL A 299 -7.65 -2.81 7.13
CA VAL A 299 -9.10 -2.97 7.30
C VAL A 299 -9.40 -3.96 8.43
N PHE A 300 -8.51 -4.93 8.66
CA PHE A 300 -8.65 -5.97 9.68
C PHE A 300 -7.87 -5.64 10.97
N THR A 301 -6.80 -4.85 10.87
CA THR A 301 -6.03 -4.39 12.04
C THR A 301 -6.65 -3.10 12.62
N GLY A 302 -7.04 -3.15 13.89
CA GLY A 302 -7.67 -2.04 14.62
C GLY A 302 -7.08 -1.87 16.01
N LEU A 303 -7.77 -1.15 16.91
CA LEU A 303 -7.39 -1.06 18.32
C LEU A 303 -7.43 -2.47 18.94
N GLY A 304 -6.27 -3.01 19.33
CA GLY A 304 -6.16 -4.30 20.02
C GLY A 304 -5.47 -5.43 19.26
N ASN A 305 -5.11 -5.23 17.99
CA ASN A 305 -4.29 -6.14 17.17
C ASN A 305 -4.66 -7.64 17.27
N THR A 306 -5.95 -7.93 17.28
CA THR A 306 -6.49 -9.28 17.45
C THR A 306 -6.56 -10.09 16.16
N PHE A 307 -6.24 -9.47 15.02
CA PHE A 307 -6.15 -10.13 13.72
C PHE A 307 -4.68 -10.45 13.40
N TYR A 308 -4.37 -11.74 13.24
CA TYR A 308 -3.05 -12.23 12.86
C TYR A 308 -3.15 -13.18 11.68
N SER A 309 -2.96 -12.67 10.45
CA SER A 309 -3.14 -13.46 9.22
C SER A 309 -2.20 -14.67 9.10
N ARG A 310 -1.06 -14.66 9.80
CA ARG A 310 -0.13 -15.79 9.88
C ARG A 310 -0.67 -17.00 10.66
N SER A 311 -1.84 -16.89 11.30
CA SER A 311 -2.55 -18.09 11.75
C SER A 311 -3.13 -18.92 10.60
N ILE A 312 -3.27 -18.32 9.41
CA ILE A 312 -3.64 -19.02 8.17
C ILE A 312 -2.32 -19.50 7.55
N MET A 313 -2.02 -20.79 7.66
CA MET A 313 -0.70 -21.34 7.30
C MET A 313 -0.63 -21.70 5.81
N GLN A 314 -1.53 -22.58 5.37
CA GLN A 314 -1.53 -23.17 4.03
C GLN A 314 -2.96 -23.21 3.47
N PRO A 315 -3.54 -22.06 3.11
CA PRO A 315 -4.91 -22.02 2.60
C PRO A 315 -5.02 -22.87 1.34
N ARG A 316 -5.97 -23.81 1.30
CA ARG A 316 -6.45 -24.43 0.06
C ARG A 316 -7.34 -23.46 -0.69
N PHE A 317 -8.10 -22.65 0.02
CA PHE A 317 -8.94 -21.60 -0.51
C PHE A 317 -8.97 -20.41 0.44
N ALA A 318 -8.89 -19.19 -0.08
CA ALA A 318 -9.19 -18.01 0.70
C ALA A 318 -9.93 -16.95 -0.12
N LEU A 319 -10.86 -16.25 0.55
CA LEU A 319 -11.66 -15.16 0.03
C LEU A 319 -11.49 -13.95 0.93
N LYS A 320 -11.16 -12.81 0.32
CA LYS A 320 -11.03 -11.53 0.99
C LYS A 320 -11.86 -10.48 0.26
N LEU A 321 -12.82 -9.88 0.95
CA LEU A 321 -13.63 -8.78 0.46
C LEU A 321 -13.38 -7.57 1.36
N THR A 322 -13.04 -6.44 0.77
CA THR A 322 -12.90 -5.18 1.51
C THR A 322 -13.61 -4.06 0.77
N GLY A 323 -14.11 -3.09 1.52
CA GLY A 323 -14.68 -1.91 0.91
C GLY A 323 -14.94 -0.75 1.87
N ASN A 324 -15.23 0.41 1.28
CA ASN A 324 -15.48 1.66 1.99
C ASN A 324 -16.75 2.34 1.47
N ALA A 325 -17.71 2.55 2.37
CA ALA A 325 -18.93 3.35 2.17
C ALA A 325 -18.87 4.68 2.96
N ASP A 326 -19.96 5.49 2.98
CA ASP A 326 -20.01 6.83 3.62
C ASP A 326 -19.57 6.85 5.05
N TRP A 327 -20.21 6.00 5.81
CA TRP A 327 -20.15 5.99 7.24
C TRP A 327 -19.58 4.68 7.74
N ILE A 328 -19.14 3.78 6.84
CA ILE A 328 -18.68 2.43 7.20
C ILE A 328 -17.54 1.95 6.29
N SER A 329 -16.47 1.47 6.90
CA SER A 329 -15.46 0.62 6.26
C SER A 329 -15.70 -0.82 6.69
N TYR A 330 -15.56 -1.77 5.77
CA TYR A 330 -15.80 -3.18 6.07
C TYR A 330 -14.76 -4.10 5.42
N GLY A 331 -14.49 -5.20 6.11
CA GLY A 331 -13.63 -6.27 5.64
C GLY A 331 -14.22 -7.62 6.02
N TRP A 332 -14.13 -8.59 5.13
CA TRP A 332 -14.42 -10.00 5.34
C TRP A 332 -13.24 -10.81 4.80
N LEU A 333 -12.72 -11.72 5.62
CA LEU A 333 -11.71 -12.69 5.23
C LEU A 333 -12.20 -14.07 5.67
N SER A 334 -12.22 -15.02 4.75
CA SER A 334 -12.44 -16.43 5.04
C SER A 334 -11.34 -17.25 4.38
N ALA A 335 -10.80 -18.24 5.08
CA ALA A 335 -9.82 -19.16 4.54
C ALA A 335 -10.10 -20.58 5.05
N PHE A 336 -9.74 -21.58 4.25
CA PHE A 336 -9.76 -22.99 4.61
C PHE A 336 -8.35 -23.52 4.37
N ASP A 337 -7.69 -23.94 5.43
CA ASP A 337 -6.32 -24.44 5.37
C ASP A 337 -6.25 -25.92 4.97
N LYS A 338 -5.16 -26.29 4.30
CA LYS A 338 -4.80 -27.69 4.15
C LYS A 338 -4.41 -28.26 5.50
N GLU A 339 -4.87 -29.48 5.76
CA GLU A 339 -4.34 -30.27 6.86
C GLU A 339 -2.85 -30.56 6.61
N SER A 340 -2.02 -30.29 7.62
CA SER A 340 -0.58 -30.58 7.57
C SER A 340 -0.20 -31.54 8.69
N ARG A 341 0.50 -32.62 8.35
CA ARG A 341 0.95 -33.65 9.29
C ARG A 341 2.45 -33.88 9.16
N GLU A 342 3.12 -34.09 10.29
CA GLU A 342 4.47 -34.68 10.34
C GLU A 342 4.39 -35.91 11.25
N GLY A 343 4.48 -37.10 10.66
CA GLY A 343 4.16 -38.35 11.37
C GLY A 343 2.70 -38.38 11.83
N ASP A 344 2.48 -38.70 13.11
CA ASP A 344 1.15 -38.75 13.73
C ASP A 344 0.66 -37.39 14.27
N ILE A 345 1.50 -36.34 14.18
CA ILE A 345 1.19 -35.02 14.73
C ILE A 345 0.55 -34.18 13.62
N ILE A 346 -0.66 -33.69 13.89
CA ILE A 346 -1.35 -32.69 13.05
C ILE A 346 -0.87 -31.30 13.48
N TYR A 347 -0.16 -30.61 12.58
CA TYR A 347 0.35 -29.26 12.79
C TYR A 347 -0.69 -28.20 12.43
N ASN A 348 -1.58 -28.55 11.50
CA ASN A 348 -2.70 -27.70 11.10
C ASN A 348 -3.90 -28.59 10.80
N TYR A 349 -5.02 -28.31 11.45
CA TYR A 349 -6.29 -28.95 11.13
C TYR A 349 -6.92 -28.23 9.92
N ASP A 350 -7.73 -28.93 9.11
CA ASP A 350 -8.50 -28.36 7.98
C ASP A 350 -9.65 -27.47 8.53
N ASP A 351 -9.26 -26.42 9.26
CA ASP A 351 -10.15 -25.55 10.02
C ASP A 351 -10.50 -24.28 9.21
N PRO A 352 -11.77 -23.84 9.23
CA PRO A 352 -12.14 -22.56 8.65
C PRO A 352 -11.65 -21.40 9.53
N PHE A 353 -10.93 -20.48 8.92
CA PHE A 353 -10.67 -19.16 9.46
C PHE A 353 -11.72 -18.18 8.96
N ILE A 354 -12.36 -17.42 9.86
CA ILE A 354 -13.25 -16.31 9.49
C ILE A 354 -12.91 -15.07 10.32
N SER A 355 -12.73 -13.95 9.64
CA SER A 355 -12.64 -12.64 10.27
C SER A 355 -13.50 -11.64 9.51
N TRP A 356 -14.28 -10.86 10.25
CA TRP A 356 -14.99 -9.73 9.66
C TRP A 356 -14.89 -8.52 10.58
N ARG A 357 -14.90 -7.34 9.96
CA ARG A 357 -14.88 -6.06 10.66
C ARG A 357 -15.78 -5.09 9.95
N SER A 358 -16.45 -4.27 10.75
CA SER A 358 -17.05 -3.03 10.29
C SER A 358 -16.71 -1.88 11.22
N SER A 359 -16.33 -0.73 10.67
CA SER A 359 -15.99 0.46 11.45
C SER A 359 -16.79 1.65 10.97
N HIS A 360 -17.48 2.32 11.91
CA HIS A 360 -18.36 3.44 11.60
C HIS A 360 -17.74 4.79 11.97
N ALA A 361 -18.06 5.83 11.22
CA ALA A 361 -17.66 7.20 11.54
C ALA A 361 -18.82 8.02 12.12
N PRO A 362 -18.66 8.75 13.24
CA PRO A 362 -17.89 8.40 14.45
C PRO A 362 -18.76 7.47 15.33
N GLY A 363 -18.48 6.17 15.32
CA GLY A 363 -19.20 5.20 16.14
C GLY A 363 -18.30 4.04 16.58
N PRO A 364 -18.68 3.27 17.61
CA PRO A 364 -17.91 2.12 18.05
C PRO A 364 -17.74 1.10 16.91
N SER A 365 -16.52 0.64 16.67
CA SER A 365 -16.26 -0.44 15.72
C SER A 365 -16.72 -1.78 16.29
N THR A 366 -17.43 -2.58 15.50
CA THR A 366 -17.79 -3.96 15.85
C THR A 366 -16.77 -4.92 15.24
N TRP A 367 -16.30 -5.87 16.05
CA TRP A 367 -15.25 -6.79 15.67
C TRP A 367 -15.61 -8.22 16.08
N SER A 368 -15.36 -9.17 15.17
CA SER A 368 -15.42 -10.59 15.46
C SER A 368 -14.42 -11.31 14.54
N SER A 369 -13.46 -11.97 15.16
CA SER A 369 -12.68 -13.02 14.50
C SER A 369 -12.81 -14.29 15.32
N SER A 370 -12.98 -15.41 14.65
CA SER A 370 -12.89 -16.70 15.30
C SER A 370 -12.22 -17.67 14.33
N PRO A 371 -11.11 -18.31 14.71
CA PRO A 371 -10.83 -19.62 14.15
C PRO A 371 -11.98 -20.50 14.61
N ILE A 372 -12.73 -21.09 13.68
CA ILE A 372 -13.69 -22.12 14.04
C ILE A 372 -12.84 -23.35 14.35
N SER A 373 -12.30 -23.43 15.56
CA SER A 373 -11.56 -24.61 16.00
C SER A 373 -12.57 -25.75 16.13
N GLY A 374 -12.40 -26.79 15.31
CA GLY A 374 -12.97 -28.09 15.60
C GLY A 374 -12.55 -28.50 17.00
N THR A 375 -13.53 -28.81 17.85
CA THR A 375 -13.32 -29.23 19.23
C THR A 375 -12.29 -30.36 19.30
N VAL A 376 -11.27 -30.25 20.15
CA VAL A 376 -10.50 -31.41 20.62
C VAL A 376 -11.51 -32.37 21.26
N ARG A 377 -11.92 -33.39 20.51
CA ARG A 377 -12.53 -34.58 21.11
C ARG A 377 -11.38 -35.41 21.63
N ASP A 378 -11.21 -35.38 22.95
CA ASP A 378 -10.49 -36.40 23.69
C ASP A 378 -10.86 -37.77 23.13
N THR A 379 -9.89 -38.45 22.53
CA THR A 379 -9.89 -39.91 22.40
C THR A 379 -8.46 -40.41 22.42
N LEU A 380 -7.92 -40.52 23.63
CA LEU A 380 -6.96 -41.56 23.98
C LEU A 380 -7.35 -42.12 25.34
N THR A 381 -8.09 -43.23 25.29
CA THR A 381 -7.95 -44.33 26.25
C THR A 381 -6.71 -45.14 25.89
#